data_AF-A0A645C9G9-F1
#
_entry.id   AF-A0A645C9G9-F1
#
_cell.length_a   1.000
_cell.length_b   1.000
_cell.length_c   1.000
_cell.angle_alpha   90.00
_cell.angle_beta   90.00
_cell.angle_gamma   90.00
#
_symmetry.space_group_name_H-M   'P 1'
#
loop_
_entity.id
_entity.type
_entity.pdbx_description
1 polymer ?
#
loop_
_entity_poly.entity_id
_entity_poly.type
_entity_poly.pdbx_seq_one_letter_code
_entity_poly.pdbx_strand_id
1 'polypeptide(L)'
;MFIFTARLRPGRLLLGAAAVALVVGAVITISGLAASRSAQMASAPASPKGIKTNDDRVAYLKSYGWEVNPQAIAVEELLIPEEFNETYDQYLKLQSSQGFDLTEYTGKRVKRYAYEITNYPTGETGVQAGLLIYKNTVVGGEVLSSQLSGFIHGLNMPD
;
A
#
# COMPACT_ATOMS: atom_id res chain seq x y z
N MET A 1 -23.69 55.70 -15.21
CA MET A 1 -24.46 55.03 -16.28
C MET A 1 -23.92 55.50 -17.61
N PHE A 2 -23.19 54.64 -18.31
CA PHE A 2 -22.65 54.89 -19.65
C PHE A 2 -22.95 53.65 -20.50
N ILE A 3 -23.71 53.86 -21.56
CA ILE A 3 -24.10 52.83 -22.51
C ILE A 3 -23.05 52.84 -23.61
N PHE A 4 -22.28 51.75 -23.74
CA PHE A 4 -21.43 51.53 -24.91
C PHE A 4 -22.17 50.68 -25.93
N THR A 5 -22.49 51.29 -27.07
CA THR A 5 -23.00 50.61 -28.26
C THR A 5 -21.83 50.12 -29.11
N ALA A 6 -21.69 48.81 -29.28
CA ALA A 6 -20.78 48.22 -30.25
C ALA A 6 -21.57 47.49 -31.34
N ARG A 7 -21.46 47.99 -32.58
CA ARG A 7 -21.99 47.36 -33.79
C ARG A 7 -21.19 46.08 -34.10
N LEU A 8 -21.83 44.92 -34.07
CA LEU A 8 -21.27 43.66 -34.54
C LEU A 8 -21.45 43.54 -36.06
N ARG A 9 -20.35 43.31 -36.79
CA ARG A 9 -20.36 42.94 -38.22
C ARG A 9 -20.19 41.41 -38.33
N PRO A 10 -21.04 40.69 -39.08
CA PRO A 10 -20.97 39.24 -39.18
C PRO A 10 -19.95 38.88 -40.27
N GLY A 11 -18.80 38.34 -39.88
CA GLY A 11 -17.81 37.96 -40.89
C GLY A 11 -16.64 37.10 -40.44
N ARG A 12 -16.44 36.84 -39.15
CA ARG A 12 -15.35 35.94 -38.66
C ARG A 12 -15.73 35.21 -37.37
N LEU A 13 -16.85 34.47 -37.39
CA LEU A 13 -17.31 33.62 -36.27
C LEU A 13 -17.00 32.12 -36.48
N LEU A 14 -15.97 31.79 -37.26
CA LEU A 14 -15.58 30.40 -37.53
C LEU A 14 -14.10 30.08 -37.24
N LEU A 15 -13.42 30.89 -36.42
CA LEU A 15 -12.03 30.65 -36.02
C LEU A 15 -11.82 30.71 -34.50
N GLY A 16 -12.87 30.44 -33.72
CA GLY A 16 -12.85 30.50 -32.24
C GLY A 16 -13.46 29.29 -31.55
N ALA A 17 -13.61 28.15 -32.24
CA ALA A 17 -14.19 26.92 -31.69
C ALA A 17 -13.25 25.70 -31.78
N ALA A 18 -11.99 25.89 -32.19
CA ALA A 18 -10.99 24.82 -32.29
C ALA A 18 -9.89 24.86 -31.22
N ALA A 19 -9.99 25.76 -30.22
CA ALA A 19 -8.97 25.92 -29.17
C ALA A 19 -9.44 25.49 -27.76
N VAL A 20 -10.67 25.00 -27.60
CA VAL A 20 -11.19 24.52 -26.29
C VAL A 20 -11.35 22.99 -26.25
N ALA A 21 -11.24 22.29 -27.38
CA ALA A 21 -11.32 20.82 -27.43
C ALA A 21 -9.97 20.10 -27.19
N LEU A 22 -8.87 20.83 -26.98
CA LEU A 22 -7.53 20.24 -26.72
C LEU A 22 -7.08 20.29 -25.26
N VAL A 23 -7.90 20.84 -24.34
CA VAL A 23 -7.56 20.89 -22.90
C VAL A 23 -8.36 19.87 -22.07
N VAL A 24 -9.29 19.13 -22.69
CA VAL A 24 -10.07 18.05 -22.01
C VAL A 24 -9.67 16.65 -22.53
N GLY A 25 -8.89 16.56 -23.61
CA GLY A 25 -8.37 15.30 -24.16
C GLY A 25 -7.03 14.82 -23.56
N ALA A 26 -6.58 15.39 -22.45
CA ALA A 26 -5.30 15.05 -21.80
C ALA A 26 -5.45 14.34 -20.45
N VAL A 27 -6.66 13.93 -20.06
CA VAL A 27 -6.92 13.37 -18.72
C VAL A 27 -7.36 11.90 -18.75
N ILE A 28 -7.69 11.31 -19.90
CA ILE A 28 -8.14 9.90 -19.95
C ILE A 28 -7.61 9.25 -21.24
N THR A 29 -6.97 8.08 -21.13
CA THR A 29 -6.19 7.30 -22.12
C THR A 29 -4.72 7.77 -22.16
N ILE A 30 -3.72 7.04 -21.67
CA ILE A 30 -3.43 5.61 -21.82
C ILE A 30 -2.88 5.06 -20.50
N SER A 31 -3.77 4.39 -19.77
CA SER A 31 -3.39 3.18 -19.03
C SER A 31 -3.06 2.11 -20.07
N GLY A 32 -1.89 1.49 -19.96
CA GLY A 32 -1.54 0.27 -20.71
C GLY A 32 -0.77 0.47 -22.01
N LEU A 33 0.52 0.77 -21.92
CA LEU A 33 1.57 0.05 -22.69
C LEU A 33 2.96 0.45 -22.17
N ALA A 34 3.23 0.11 -20.91
CA ALA A 34 4.59 -0.04 -20.42
C ALA A 34 4.58 -1.15 -19.37
N ALA A 35 4.18 -2.35 -19.81
CA ALA A 35 4.75 -3.58 -19.29
C ALA A 35 6.23 -3.68 -19.74
N SER A 36 7.01 -2.61 -19.51
CA SER A 36 8.42 -2.77 -19.27
C SER A 36 8.46 -3.50 -17.94
N ARG A 37 8.79 -4.79 -18.02
CA ARG A 37 9.41 -5.51 -16.91
C ARG A 37 10.59 -4.67 -16.44
N SER A 38 10.31 -3.70 -15.59
CA SER A 38 11.28 -3.16 -14.67
C SER A 38 11.63 -4.37 -13.84
N ALA A 39 12.73 -5.03 -14.19
CA ALA A 39 13.51 -5.74 -13.19
C ALA A 39 13.81 -4.66 -12.15
N GLN A 40 12.91 -4.54 -11.17
CA GLN A 40 13.03 -3.63 -10.07
C GLN A 40 14.33 -4.08 -9.42
N MET A 41 15.40 -3.31 -9.61
CA MET A 41 16.54 -3.42 -8.73
C MET A 41 15.95 -3.33 -7.34
N ALA A 42 15.98 -4.44 -6.60
CA ALA A 42 15.36 -4.57 -5.29
C ALA A 42 16.01 -3.53 -4.39
N SER A 43 15.43 -2.33 -4.40
CA SER A 43 15.76 -1.29 -3.46
C SER A 43 15.32 -1.85 -2.13
N ALA A 44 16.15 -1.67 -1.10
CA ALA A 44 15.76 -2.08 0.24
C ALA A 44 14.35 -1.54 0.54
N PRO A 45 13.49 -2.32 1.23
CA PRO A 45 12.16 -1.86 1.59
C PRO A 45 12.21 -0.50 2.30
N ALA A 46 11.10 0.24 2.24
CA ALA A 46 11.00 1.53 2.91
C ALA A 46 11.30 1.40 4.41
N SER A 47 11.70 2.50 5.05
CA SER A 47 11.96 2.49 6.50
C SER A 47 10.71 2.05 7.26
N PRO A 48 10.82 1.18 8.28
CA PRO A 48 9.70 0.81 9.13
C PRO A 48 9.23 1.93 10.05
N LYS A 49 9.96 3.06 10.13
CA LYS A 49 9.63 4.20 10.99
C LYS A 49 8.81 5.25 10.23
N GLY A 50 7.95 5.95 10.95
CA GLY A 50 7.18 7.08 10.42
C GLY A 50 5.84 6.69 9.80
N ILE A 51 5.38 5.46 10.03
CA ILE A 51 4.13 4.93 9.51
C ILE A 51 2.97 5.40 10.40
N LYS A 52 2.30 6.49 10.00
CA LYS A 52 1.26 7.16 10.82
C LYS A 52 -0.14 6.95 10.27
N THR A 53 -0.26 7.02 8.95
CA THR A 53 -1.53 7.04 8.23
C THR A 53 -1.78 5.72 7.52
N ASN A 54 -2.99 5.56 6.98
CA ASN A 54 -3.30 4.43 6.11
C ASN A 54 -2.41 4.41 4.87
N ASP A 55 -2.21 5.57 4.26
CA ASP A 55 -1.43 5.69 3.03
C ASP A 55 0.04 5.34 3.29
N ASP A 56 0.59 5.67 4.46
CA ASP A 56 1.93 5.23 4.86
C ASP A 56 2.03 3.70 4.94
N ARG A 57 1.01 3.01 5.46
CA ARG A 57 0.98 1.54 5.57
C ARG A 57 0.90 0.89 4.20
N VAL A 58 0.03 1.41 3.32
CA VAL A 58 -0.10 0.92 1.94
C VAL A 58 1.21 1.16 1.17
N ALA A 59 1.83 2.34 1.32
CA ALA A 59 3.11 2.65 0.71
C ALA A 59 4.25 1.76 1.24
N TYR A 60 4.23 1.44 2.53
CA TYR A 60 5.18 0.51 3.14
C TYR A 60 5.05 -0.88 2.53
N LEU A 61 3.85 -1.45 2.44
CA LEU A 61 3.60 -2.74 1.78
C LEU A 61 3.99 -2.72 0.30
N LYS A 62 3.70 -1.63 -0.41
CA LYS A 62 4.10 -1.44 -1.80
C LYS A 62 5.62 -1.44 -1.98
N SER A 63 6.40 -0.99 -0.99
CA SER A 63 7.86 -1.05 -1.04
C SER A 63 8.42 -2.49 -1.03
N TYR A 64 7.61 -3.46 -0.57
CA TYR A 64 7.89 -4.90 -0.68
C TYR A 64 7.33 -5.53 -1.96
N GLY A 65 6.69 -4.74 -2.84
CA GLY A 65 6.05 -5.21 -4.07
C GLY A 65 4.58 -5.61 -3.93
N TRP A 66 3.98 -5.50 -2.73
CA TRP A 66 2.57 -5.86 -2.52
C TRP A 66 1.62 -4.79 -3.03
N GLU A 67 0.62 -5.22 -3.80
CA GLU A 67 -0.59 -4.47 -4.05
C GLU A 67 -1.67 -4.96 -3.11
N VAL A 68 -2.35 -4.02 -2.46
CA VAL A 68 -3.37 -4.33 -1.46
C VAL A 68 -4.61 -3.50 -1.67
N ASN A 69 -5.72 -3.99 -1.14
CA ASN A 69 -6.92 -3.17 -1.00
C ASN A 69 -6.59 -1.90 -0.20
N PRO A 70 -7.08 -0.71 -0.60
CA PRO A 70 -6.65 0.54 0.00
C PRO A 70 -7.01 0.70 1.49
N GLN A 71 -7.95 -0.09 2.00
CA GLN A 71 -8.38 -0.04 3.40
C GLN A 71 -8.03 -1.37 4.08
N ALA A 72 -7.63 -1.27 5.35
CA ALA A 72 -7.43 -2.46 6.18
C ALA A 72 -8.76 -3.18 6.39
N ILE A 73 -8.76 -4.49 6.21
CA ILE A 73 -9.93 -5.36 6.44
C ILE A 73 -10.12 -5.68 7.92
N ALA A 74 -9.06 -5.56 8.72
CA ALA A 74 -9.12 -5.68 10.17
C ALA A 74 -8.08 -4.78 10.85
N VAL A 75 -8.45 -4.27 12.04
CA VAL A 75 -7.57 -3.52 12.92
C VAL A 75 -7.76 -4.05 14.34
N GLU A 76 -6.70 -4.56 14.95
CA GLU A 76 -6.74 -5.22 16.26
C GLU A 76 -5.69 -4.58 17.18
N GLU A 77 -6.02 -4.41 18.46
CA GLU A 77 -5.03 -4.01 19.47
C GLU A 77 -4.58 -5.26 20.24
N LEU A 78 -3.28 -5.55 20.18
CA LEU A 78 -2.67 -6.75 20.76
C LEU A 78 -1.70 -6.35 21.87
N LEU A 79 -1.70 -7.09 22.96
CA LEU A 79 -0.65 -6.99 23.99
C LEU A 79 0.45 -7.98 23.66
N ILE A 80 1.66 -7.50 23.41
CA ILE A 80 2.83 -8.38 23.33
C ILE A 80 3.07 -8.91 24.75
N PRO A 81 3.16 -10.24 24.94
CA PRO A 81 3.30 -10.82 26.27
C PRO A 81 4.57 -10.34 26.96
N GLU A 82 4.58 -10.36 28.29
CA GLU A 82 5.78 -10.03 29.07
C GLU A 82 6.86 -11.10 28.92
N GLU A 83 6.45 -12.36 28.71
CA GLU A 83 7.32 -13.51 28.51
C GLU A 83 6.83 -14.33 27.30
N PHE A 84 7.76 -14.75 26.45
CA PHE A 84 7.48 -15.68 25.36
C PHE A 84 7.79 -17.11 25.79
N ASN A 85 6.90 -18.04 25.44
CA ASN A 85 7.15 -19.47 25.56
C ASN A 85 7.39 -20.09 24.17
N GLU A 86 7.69 -21.39 24.14
CA GLU A 86 8.04 -22.13 22.94
C GLU A 86 7.02 -22.05 21.79
N THR A 87 5.75 -21.74 22.08
CA THR A 87 4.71 -21.61 21.04
C THR A 87 4.95 -20.39 20.15
N TYR A 88 5.73 -19.42 20.61
CA TYR A 88 6.09 -18.22 19.86
C TYR A 88 7.37 -18.38 19.05
N ASP A 89 8.17 -19.42 19.27
CA ASP A 89 9.52 -19.55 18.68
C ASP A 89 9.50 -19.42 17.15
N GLN A 90 8.54 -20.06 16.49
CA GLN A 90 8.38 -19.97 15.04
C GLN A 90 8.04 -18.55 14.58
N TYR A 91 7.15 -17.87 15.30
CA TYR A 91 6.75 -16.50 14.97
C TYR A 91 7.89 -15.49 15.25
N LEU A 92 8.58 -15.60 16.39
CA LEU A 92 9.74 -14.76 16.70
C LEU A 92 10.86 -14.95 15.70
N LYS A 93 11.12 -16.20 15.28
CA LYS A 93 12.11 -16.50 14.23
C LYS A 93 11.69 -15.88 12.89
N LEU A 94 10.41 -15.95 12.53
CA LEU A 94 9.90 -15.29 11.33
C LEU A 94 10.13 -13.78 11.38
N GLN A 95 9.76 -13.12 12.48
CA GLN A 95 9.91 -11.67 12.63
C GLN A 95 11.39 -11.24 12.64
N SER A 96 12.23 -11.94 13.40
CA SER A 96 13.67 -11.65 13.46
C SER A 96 14.39 -11.86 12.13
N SER A 97 13.97 -12.82 11.31
CA SER A 97 14.54 -13.01 9.96
C SER A 97 14.30 -11.82 9.03
N GLN A 98 13.31 -10.98 9.34
CA GLN A 98 13.00 -9.74 8.63
C GLN A 98 13.64 -8.50 9.27
N GLY A 99 14.40 -8.68 10.35
CA GLY A 99 15.02 -7.60 11.12
C GLY A 99 14.11 -7.00 12.20
N PHE A 100 13.00 -7.66 12.55
CA PHE A 100 12.11 -7.23 13.63
C PHE A 100 12.40 -7.99 14.93
N ASP A 101 12.71 -7.27 16.00
CA ASP A 101 12.86 -7.84 17.34
C ASP A 101 11.65 -7.50 18.21
N LEU A 102 10.72 -8.46 18.35
CA LEU A 102 9.54 -8.30 19.19
C LEU A 102 9.85 -8.34 20.69
N THR A 103 11.04 -8.81 21.09
CA THR A 103 11.42 -8.87 22.51
C THR A 103 11.65 -7.47 23.10
N GLU A 104 11.98 -6.48 22.26
CA GLU A 104 12.07 -5.07 22.68
C GLU A 104 10.71 -4.44 23.02
N TYR A 105 9.61 -5.12 22.67
CA TYR A 105 8.24 -4.62 22.81
C TYR A 105 7.39 -5.46 23.76
N THR A 106 8.00 -6.30 24.61
CA THR A 106 7.28 -7.06 25.65
C THR A 106 6.48 -6.14 26.59
N GLY A 107 5.28 -6.58 26.96
CA GLY A 107 4.32 -5.81 27.74
C GLY A 107 3.78 -4.54 27.05
N LYS A 108 4.08 -4.31 25.76
CA LYS A 108 3.55 -3.17 25.00
C LYS A 108 2.31 -3.55 24.22
N ARG A 109 1.38 -2.59 24.10
CA ARG A 109 0.24 -2.71 23.18
C ARG A 109 0.62 -2.22 21.79
N VAL A 110 0.38 -3.05 20.79
CA VAL A 110 0.61 -2.77 19.36
C VAL A 110 -0.71 -2.87 18.59
N LYS A 111 -0.79 -2.20 17.45
CA LYS A 111 -1.93 -2.36 16.54
C LYS A 111 -1.54 -3.26 15.38
N ARG A 112 -2.34 -4.29 15.13
CA ARG A 112 -2.26 -5.11 13.92
C ARG A 112 -3.21 -4.55 12.88
N TYR A 113 -2.67 -4.20 11.72
CA TYR A 113 -3.45 -3.84 10.54
C TYR A 113 -3.36 -4.96 9.51
N ALA A 114 -4.49 -5.54 9.12
CA ALA A 114 -4.55 -6.54 8.07
C ALA A 114 -5.07 -5.94 6.78
N TYR A 115 -4.36 -6.15 5.68
CA TYR A 115 -4.72 -5.70 4.34
C TYR A 115 -4.86 -6.91 3.42
N GLU A 116 -5.90 -6.96 2.60
CA GLU A 116 -6.01 -8.01 1.58
C GLU A 116 -5.05 -7.72 0.42
N ILE A 117 -4.22 -8.70 0.06
CA ILE A 117 -3.31 -8.65 -1.08
C ILE A 117 -4.06 -9.00 -2.37
N THR A 118 -3.82 -8.23 -3.42
CA THR A 118 -4.46 -8.39 -4.73
C THR A 118 -3.53 -8.95 -5.80
N ASN A 119 -2.23 -9.06 -5.52
CA ASN A 119 -1.21 -9.51 -6.48
C ASN A 119 -0.36 -10.69 -5.97
N TYR A 120 -0.93 -11.56 -5.13
CA TYR A 120 -0.18 -12.71 -4.63
C TYR A 120 0.24 -13.64 -5.79
N PRO A 121 1.52 -14.07 -5.90
CA PRO A 121 2.05 -14.68 -7.14
C PRO A 121 1.33 -15.95 -7.64
N THR A 122 0.74 -16.72 -6.72
CA THR A 122 -0.01 -17.95 -7.07
C THR A 122 -1.42 -17.68 -7.60
N GLY A 123 -1.92 -16.44 -7.50
CA GLY A 123 -3.30 -16.07 -7.82
C GLY A 123 -4.32 -16.44 -6.74
N GLU A 124 -3.86 -16.91 -5.57
CA GLU A 124 -4.74 -17.20 -4.43
C GLU A 124 -5.41 -15.93 -3.90
N THR A 125 -6.72 -16.01 -3.63
CA THR A 125 -7.52 -14.90 -3.10
C THR A 125 -7.60 -14.95 -1.58
N GLY A 126 -7.83 -13.80 -0.93
CA GLY A 126 -7.99 -13.73 0.53
C GLY A 126 -6.66 -13.85 1.30
N VAL A 127 -5.53 -13.74 0.61
CA VAL A 127 -4.20 -13.60 1.23
C VAL A 127 -4.10 -12.22 1.87
N GLN A 128 -3.55 -12.15 3.08
CA GLN A 128 -3.50 -10.92 3.87
C GLN A 128 -2.06 -10.55 4.22
N ALA A 129 -1.73 -9.26 4.11
CA ALA A 129 -0.56 -8.67 4.73
C ALA A 129 -0.92 -8.07 6.10
N GLY A 130 -0.27 -8.56 7.15
CA GLY A 130 -0.35 -8.04 8.51
C GLY A 130 0.82 -7.12 8.83
N LEU A 131 0.54 -5.97 9.45
CA LEU A 131 1.56 -5.09 10.02
C LEU A 131 1.29 -4.88 11.52
N LEU A 132 2.26 -5.20 12.36
CA LEU A 132 2.28 -4.84 13.77
C LEU A 132 2.93 -3.47 13.94
N ILE A 133 2.18 -2.50 14.46
CA ILE A 133 2.63 -1.13 14.62
C ILE A 133 2.61 -0.72 16.09
N TYR A 134 3.79 -0.36 16.60
CA TYR A 134 3.94 0.30 17.89
C TYR A 134 4.23 1.78 17.67
N LYS A 135 3.35 2.65 18.18
CA LYS A 135 3.37 4.10 17.92
C LYS A 135 3.27 4.35 16.40
N ASN A 136 4.38 4.64 15.73
CA ASN A 136 4.47 4.90 14.29
C ASN A 136 5.57 4.06 13.62
N THR A 137 5.90 2.92 14.22
CA THR A 137 6.96 2.03 13.74
C THR A 137 6.38 0.65 13.49
N VAL A 138 6.66 0.09 12.33
CA VAL A 138 6.41 -1.34 12.06
C VAL A 138 7.43 -2.13 12.88
N VAL A 139 6.91 -2.94 13.80
CA VAL A 139 7.71 -3.78 14.71
C VAL A 139 7.55 -5.27 14.38
N GLY A 140 6.74 -5.59 13.38
CA GLY A 140 6.54 -6.93 12.86
C GLY A 140 5.61 -6.88 11.65
N GLY A 141 5.66 -7.93 10.84
CA GLY A 141 4.73 -8.12 9.74
C GLY A 141 4.81 -9.51 9.14
N GLU A 142 3.73 -9.90 8.48
CA GLU A 142 3.59 -11.21 7.87
C GLU A 142 2.68 -11.14 6.65
N VAL A 143 2.81 -12.11 5.76
CA VAL A 143 1.82 -12.44 4.75
C VAL A 143 1.25 -13.81 5.08
N LEU A 144 -0.08 -13.93 5.12
CA LEU A 144 -0.74 -15.18 5.50
C LEU A 144 -1.97 -15.48 4.65
N SER A 145 -2.25 -16.77 4.49
CA SER A 145 -3.53 -17.29 4.03
C SER A 145 -4.18 -18.10 5.15
N SER A 146 -5.46 -17.84 5.43
CA SER A 146 -6.24 -18.56 6.44
C SER A 146 -7.00 -19.78 5.88
N GLN A 147 -6.72 -20.17 4.63
CA GLN A 147 -7.36 -21.35 4.01
C GLN A 147 -6.85 -22.67 4.62
N LEU A 148 -7.50 -23.80 4.31
CA LEU A 148 -7.15 -25.11 4.87
C LEU A 148 -5.70 -25.54 4.57
N SER A 149 -5.17 -25.12 3.41
CA SER A 149 -3.75 -25.26 3.03
C SER A 149 -3.01 -23.92 3.09
N GLY A 150 -3.44 -23.07 4.02
CA GLY A 150 -2.89 -21.75 4.24
C GLY A 150 -1.45 -21.76 4.70
N PHE A 151 -0.86 -20.59 4.75
CA PHE A 151 0.56 -20.40 5.01
C PHE A 151 0.80 -19.10 5.76
N ILE A 152 2.03 -18.95 6.26
CA ILE A 152 2.56 -17.70 6.79
C ILE A 152 4.00 -17.53 6.31
N HIS A 153 4.35 -16.35 5.82
CA HIS A 153 5.73 -15.98 5.50
C HIS A 153 5.97 -14.50 5.77
N GLY A 154 7.22 -14.05 5.56
CA GLY A 154 7.60 -12.66 5.80
C GLY A 154 7.06 -11.72 4.72
N LEU A 155 7.29 -10.42 4.88
CA LEU A 155 6.86 -9.38 3.94
C LEU A 155 7.60 -9.43 2.60
N ASN A 156 8.75 -10.11 2.49
CA ASN A 156 9.39 -10.28 1.19
C ASN A 156 8.50 -11.13 0.29
N MET A 157 8.32 -10.67 -0.95
CA MET A 157 7.59 -11.41 -1.98
C MET A 157 8.29 -12.76 -2.23
N PRO A 158 7.56 -13.88 -2.24
CA PRO A 158 8.15 -15.19 -2.53
C PRO A 158 8.55 -15.28 -4.02
N ASP A 159 9.63 -16.01 -4.28
CA ASP A 159 10.15 -16.30 -5.63
C ASP A 159 9.25 -17.28 -6.41
#